data_AF-A0A2K3IW29-F1
#
_entry.id   AF-A0A2K3IW29-F1
#
_cell.length_a   1.000
_cell.length_b   1.000
_cell.length_c   1.000
_cell.angle_alpha   90.00
_cell.angle_beta   90.00
_cell.angle_gamma   90.00
#
_symmetry.space_group_name_H-M   'P 1'
#
loop_
_entity.id
_entity.type
_entity.pdbx_description
1 polymer ?
#
loop_
_entity_poly.entity_id
_entity_poly.type
_entity_poly.pdbx_seq_one_letter_code
_entity_poly.pdbx_strand_id
1 'polypeptide(L)' 'MLDMLRIYKGGFTELDLKYLDVLKKQKTASLNTLSRALNVPKYTLLNEIEPFLIKKDLINITSKGRILNV' A
#
# COMPACT_ATOMS: atom_id res chain seq x y z
N MET A 1 19.03 -10.13 10.76
CA MET A 1 19.58 -9.23 9.72
C MET A 1 18.45 -8.26 9.40
N LEU A 2 18.58 -6.96 9.70
CA LEU A 2 17.54 -5.99 9.31
C LEU A 2 17.71 -5.74 7.81
N ASP A 3 16.77 -6.24 7.02
CA ASP A 3 16.72 -5.97 5.59
C ASP A 3 16.69 -4.46 5.36
N MET A 4 17.57 -4.01 4.48
CA MET A 4 17.84 -2.62 4.16
C MET A 4 16.57 -1.98 3.57
N LEU A 5 15.76 -1.31 4.39
CA LEU A 5 14.63 -0.49 3.93
C LEU A 5 15.19 0.61 3.01
N ARG A 6 15.12 0.39 1.70
CA ARG A 6 15.42 1.40 0.70
C ARG A 6 14.33 2.46 0.76
N ILE A 7 14.63 3.56 1.43
CA ILE A 7 13.75 4.74 1.50
C ILE A 7 13.99 5.57 0.23
N TYR A 8 12.95 5.67 -0.59
CA TYR A 8 12.90 6.49 -1.79
C TYR A 8 12.56 7.95 -1.45
N LYS A 9 12.80 8.85 -2.41
CA LYS A 9 12.49 10.29 -2.27
C LYS A 9 11.02 10.47 -1.86
N GLY A 10 10.78 11.22 -0.79
CA GLY A 10 9.44 11.45 -0.24
C GLY A 10 9.05 10.52 0.93
N GLY A 11 9.94 9.62 1.34
CA GLY A 11 9.75 8.73 2.49
C GLY A 11 9.09 7.39 2.14
N PHE A 12 8.95 7.07 0.85
CA PHE A 12 8.36 5.82 0.40
C PHE A 12 9.33 4.66 0.58
N THR A 13 8.80 3.51 0.94
CA THR A 13 9.48 2.22 0.87
C THR A 13 9.14 1.51 -0.43
N GLU A 14 9.86 0.43 -0.74
CA GLU A 14 9.53 -0.41 -1.90
C GLU A 14 8.14 -1.05 -1.78
N LEU A 15 7.71 -1.37 -0.55
CA LEU A 15 6.39 -1.94 -0.30
C LEU A 15 5.28 -0.94 -0.60
N ASP A 16 5.48 0.34 -0.25
CA ASP A 16 4.53 1.41 -0.57
C ASP A 16 4.35 1.54 -2.09
N LEU A 17 5.46 1.55 -2.83
CA LEU A 17 5.42 1.65 -4.29
C LEU A 17 4.72 0.45 -4.93
N LYS A 18 4.98 -0.77 -4.43
CA LYS A 18 4.29 -1.98 -4.90
C LYS A 18 2.80 -1.95 -4.58
N TYR A 19 2.43 -1.46 -3.40
CA TYR A 19 1.02 -1.29 -3.00
C TYR A 19 0.29 -0.38 -4.01
N LEU A 20 0.87 0.78 -4.31
CA LEU A 20 0.31 1.74 -5.26
C LEU A 20 0.24 1.16 -6.69
N ASP A 21 1.25 0.39 -7.11
CA ASP A 21 1.25 -0.27 -8.42
C ASP A 21 0.13 -1.31 -8.57
N VAL A 22 -0.18 -2.08 -7.52
CA VAL A 22 -1.32 -3.01 -7.52
C VAL A 22 -2.63 -2.25 -7.73
N LEU A 23 -2.82 -1.12 -7.01
CA LEU A 23 -4.03 -0.30 -7.15
C LEU A 23 -4.11 0.37 -8.53
N LYS A 24 -2.99 0.84 -9.06
CA LYS A 24 -2.93 1.40 -10.42
C LYS A 24 -3.38 0.40 -11.48
N LYS A 25 -3.01 -0.88 -11.32
CA LYS A 25 -3.38 -1.97 -12.24
C LYS A 25 -4.82 -2.43 -12.08
N GLN A 26 -5.33 -2.54 -10.84
CA GLN A 26 -6.65 -3.11 -10.57
C GLN A 26 -7.77 -2.08 -10.42
N LYS A 27 -7.45 -0.78 -10.33
CA LYS A 27 -8.34 0.35 -9.99
C LYS A 27 -8.93 0.30 -8.58
N THR A 28 -9.36 -0.88 -8.12
CA THR A 28 -9.80 -1.17 -6.77
C THR A 28 -9.26 -2.51 -6.30
N ALA A 29 -8.82 -2.62 -5.05
CA ALA A 29 -8.38 -3.89 -4.48
C ALA A 29 -8.86 -4.09 -3.04
N SER A 30 -9.15 -5.34 -2.67
CA SER A 30 -9.43 -5.70 -1.29
C SER A 30 -8.13 -5.80 -0.47
N LEU A 31 -8.22 -5.69 0.86
CA LEU A 31 -7.07 -5.93 1.75
C LEU A 31 -6.48 -7.33 1.56
N ASN A 32 -7.33 -8.33 1.29
CA ASN A 32 -6.91 -9.70 1.02
C ASN A 32 -6.10 -9.78 -0.29
N THR A 33 -6.54 -9.07 -1.32
CA THR A 33 -5.86 -9.01 -2.62
C THR A 33 -4.48 -8.38 -2.47
N LEU A 34 -4.38 -7.25 -1.77
CA LEU A 34 -3.12 -6.56 -1.51
C LEU A 34 -2.17 -7.41 -0.66
N SER A 35 -2.68 -8.02 0.40
CA SER A 35 -1.89 -8.91 1.27
C SER A 35 -1.28 -10.08 0.49
N ARG A 36 -2.07 -10.72 -0.39
CA ARG A 36 -1.59 -11.81 -1.26
C ARG A 36 -0.60 -11.32 -2.32
N ALA A 37 -0.90 -10.20 -2.98
CA ALA A 37 -0.05 -9.67 -4.05
C ALA A 37 1.31 -9.20 -3.53
N LEU A 38 1.34 -8.63 -2.32
CA LEU A 38 2.57 -8.11 -1.71
C LEU A 38 3.29 -9.17 -0.86
N ASN A 39 2.65 -10.30 -0.58
CA ASN A 39 3.10 -11.29 0.41
C ASN A 39 3.37 -10.66 1.79
N VAL A 40 2.48 -9.76 2.20
CA VAL A 40 2.59 -9.00 3.46
C VAL A 40 1.35 -9.27 4.33
N PRO A 41 1.51 -9.46 5.65
CA PRO A 41 0.37 -9.62 6.55
C PRO A 41 -0.57 -8.41 6.50
N LYS A 42 -1.88 -8.66 6.55
CA LYS A 42 -2.90 -7.61 6.58
C LYS A 42 -2.68 -6.61 7.71
N TYR A 43 -2.20 -7.09 8.86
CA TYR A 43 -1.87 -6.25 10.00
C TYR A 43 -0.82 -5.19 9.65
N THR A 44 0.26 -5.59 8.98
CA THR A 44 1.31 -4.67 8.51
C THR A 44 0.76 -3.68 7.50
N LEU A 45 -0.08 -4.14 6.56
CA LEU A 45 -0.74 -3.24 5.61
C LEU A 45 -1.57 -2.16 6.33
N LEU A 46 -2.40 -2.55 7.30
CA LEU A 46 -3.31 -1.65 8.02
C LEU A 46 -2.59 -0.67 8.96
N ASN A 47 -1.54 -1.12 9.64
CA ASN A 47 -0.94 -0.36 10.73
C ASN A 47 0.36 0.36 10.36
N GLU A 48 1.02 -0.06 9.27
CA GLU A 48 2.31 0.51 8.87
C GLU A 48 2.23 1.21 7.51
N ILE A 49 1.61 0.57 6.51
CA ILE A 49 1.62 1.06 5.12
C ILE A 49 0.45 2.00 4.82
N GLU A 50 -0.79 1.56 5.03
CA GLU A 50 -2.00 2.34 4.72
C GLU A 50 -2.02 3.71 5.42
N PRO A 51 -1.64 3.85 6.71
CA PRO A 51 -1.65 5.15 7.38
C PRO A 51 -0.75 6.19 6.70
N PHE A 52 0.42 5.76 6.21
CA PHE A 52 1.34 6.64 5.48
C PHE A 52 0.77 7.06 4.13
N LEU A 53 0.23 6.11 3.36
CA LEU A 53 -0.35 6.37 2.03
C LEU A 53 -1.62 7.24 2.10
N ILE A 54 -2.47 7.02 3.11
CA ILE A 54 -3.67 7.85 3.37
C ILE A 54 -3.26 9.26 3.78
N LYS A 55 -2.26 9.42 4.66
CA LYS A 55 -1.78 10.74 5.09
C LYS A 55 -1.19 11.54 3.92
N LYS A 56 -0.65 10.86 2.90
CA LYS A 56 -0.15 11.45 1.66
C LYS A 56 -1.24 11.68 0.62
N ASP A 57 -2.50 11.35 0.94
CA ASP A 57 -3.66 11.43 0.06
C ASP A 57 -3.52 10.63 -1.25
N LEU A 58 -2.79 9.50 -1.19
CA LEU A 58 -2.52 8.66 -2.36
C LEU A 58 -3.55 7.55 -2.55
N ILE A 59 -4.22 7.15 -1.47
CA ILE A 59 -5.24 6.10 -1.49
C ILE A 59 -6.44 6.52 -0.67
N ASN A 60 -7.60 5.95 -1.00
CA ASN A 60 -8.80 6.05 -0.19
C ASN A 60 -9.40 4.66 0.05
N ILE A 61 -10.02 4.49 1.23
CA ILE A 61 -10.71 3.26 1.61
C ILE A 61 -12.21 3.47 1.44
N THR A 62 -12.80 2.69 0.56
CA THR A 62 -14.25 2.71 0.28
C THR A 62 -14.89 1.38 0.67
N SER A 63 -16.23 1.32 0.67
CA SER A 63 -16.97 0.06 0.83
C SER A 63 -16.63 -1.00 -0.25
N LYS A 64 -16.09 -0.57 -1.40
CA LYS A 64 -15.71 -1.44 -2.53
C LYS A 64 -14.24 -1.89 -2.48
N GLY A 65 -13.44 -1.39 -1.53
CA GLY A 65 -12.01 -1.67 -1.44
C GLY A 65 -11.16 -0.39 -1.39
N ARG A 66 -9.85 -0.57 -1.55
CA ARG A 66 -8.88 0.52 -1.65
C ARG A 66 -8.74 0.96 -3.09
N ILE A 67 -8.73 2.27 -3.29
CA ILE A 67 -8.58 2.91 -4.59
C ILE A 67 -7.40 3.88 -4.53
N LEU A 68 -6.77 4.11 -5.68
CA LEU A 68 -5.80 5.19 -5.83
C LEU A 68 -6.57 6.51 -5.94
N ASN A 69 -6.11 7.54 -5.22
CA ASN A 69 -6.57 8.90 -5.48
C ASN A 69 -5.82 9.40 -6.71
N VAL A 70 -6.57 9.81 -7.74
CA VAL A 70 -6.05 10.28 -9.04
C VAL A 70 -6.38 11.74 -9.20
#